data_AF-A0A1H7VLK1-F1
#
_entry.id   AF-A0A1H7VLK1-F1
#
_cell.length_a   1.000
_cell.length_b   1.000
_cell.length_c   1.000
_cell.angle_alpha   90.00
_cell.angle_beta   90.00
_cell.angle_gamma   90.00
#
_symmetry.space_group_name_H-M   'P 1'
#
loop_
_entity.id
_entity.type
_entity.pdbx_description
1 polymer ?
#
loop_
_entity_poly.entity_id
_entity_poly.type
_entity_poly.pdbx_seq_one_letter_code
_entity_poly.pdbx_strand_id
1 'polypeptide(L)' 'MTNTPVNIGITVNGEDHQLSEPLTVAQLLEHLGLPSKGIAVAVDGAVFPRASWDTPVGKGWEIEILTAVQGG' A
#
# COMPACT_ATOMS: atom_id res chain seq x y z
N MET A 1 -17.65 -22.31 1.78
CA MET A 1 -16.69 -21.75 0.82
C MET A 1 -15.42 -21.49 1.61
N THR A 2 -14.39 -22.31 1.46
CA THR A 2 -13.14 -22.13 2.20
C THR A 2 -12.36 -21.02 1.52
N ASN A 3 -12.26 -19.85 2.16
CA ASN A 3 -11.35 -18.79 1.73
C ASN A 3 -9.93 -19.32 1.93
N THR A 4 -9.27 -19.73 0.85
CA THR A 4 -7.85 -20.09 0.94
C THR A 4 -7.10 -18.83 1.35
N PRO A 5 -6.33 -18.84 2.45
CA PRO A 5 -5.57 -17.67 2.87
C PRO A 5 -4.61 -17.30 1.73
N VAL A 6 -4.78 -16.10 1.18
CA VAL A 6 -3.81 -15.54 0.24
C VAL A 6 -2.80 -14.81 1.10
N ASN A 7 -1.56 -15.28 1.10
CA ASN A 7 -0.47 -14.64 1.81
C ASN A 7 0.32 -13.76 0.84
N ILE A 8 0.01 -12.47 0.85
CA ILE A 8 0.70 -11.46 0.04
C ILE A 8 1.73 -10.79 0.95
N GLY A 9 2.98 -11.20 0.86
CA GLY A 9 4.09 -10.53 1.54
C GLY A 9 4.51 -9.29 0.77
N ILE A 10 4.63 -8.17 1.46
CA ILE A 10 5.09 -6.87 0.94
C ILE A 10 5.97 -6.19 1.98
N THR A 11 6.69 -5.16 1.58
CA THR A 11 7.37 -4.25 2.51
C THR A 11 6.76 -2.87 2.38
N VAL A 12 6.43 -2.22 3.50
CA VAL A 12 5.88 -0.86 3.54
C VAL A 12 6.77 0.01 4.42
N ASN A 13 7.37 1.06 3.87
CA ASN A 13 8.29 1.94 4.59
C ASN A 13 9.43 1.18 5.31
N GLY A 14 9.90 0.08 4.71
CA GLY A 14 10.93 -0.80 5.27
C GLY A 14 10.43 -1.83 6.30
N GLU A 15 9.15 -1.85 6.64
CA GLU A 15 8.55 -2.86 7.52
C GLU A 15 7.86 -3.97 6.72
N ASP A 16 8.07 -5.23 7.09
CA ASP A 16 7.45 -6.37 6.42
C ASP A 16 5.98 -6.54 6.85
N HIS A 17 5.10 -6.67 5.86
CA HIS A 17 3.68 -6.93 6.07
C HIS A 17 3.23 -8.19 5.32
N GLN A 18 2.30 -8.92 5.95
CA GLN A 18 1.64 -10.07 5.37
C GLN A 18 0.14 -9.78 5.28
N LEU A 19 -0.38 -9.59 4.07
CA LEU A 19 -1.82 -9.45 3.85
C LEU A 19 -2.45 -10.84 3.78
N SER A 20 -3.59 -11.02 4.46
CA SER A 20 -4.37 -12.27 4.49
C SER A 20 -5.44 -12.34 3.39
N GLU A 21 -5.69 -11.22 2.71
CA GLU A 21 -6.60 -11.08 1.59
C GLU A 21 -6.07 -10.05 0.57
N PRO A 22 -6.51 -10.12 -0.70
CA PRO A 22 -6.13 -9.11 -1.70
C PRO A 22 -6.71 -7.74 -1.36
N LEU A 23 -5.84 -6.76 -1.14
CA LEU A 23 -6.20 -5.36 -0.96
C LEU A 23 -5.75 -4.54 -2.17
N THR A 24 -6.53 -3.54 -2.55
CA THR A 24 -6.04 -2.44 -3.40
C THR A 24 -5.10 -1.54 -2.62
N VAL A 25 -4.30 -0.70 -3.30
CA VAL A 25 -3.46 0.30 -2.61
C VAL A 25 -4.30 1.22 -1.73
N ALA A 26 -5.48 1.65 -2.19
CA ALA A 26 -6.40 2.46 -1.39
C ALA A 26 -6.85 1.74 -0.10
N GLN A 27 -7.22 0.46 -0.19
CA GLN A 27 -7.61 -0.34 0.97
C GLN A 27 -6.43 -0.63 1.91
N LEU A 28 -5.22 -0.82 1.37
CA LEU A 28 -4.02 -0.97 2.18
C LEU A 28 -3.78 0.29 3.03
N LEU A 29 -3.91 1.49 2.44
CA LEU A 29 -3.77 2.74 3.16
C LEU A 29 -4.79 2.88 4.29
N GLU A 30 -6.05 2.52 4.04
CA GLU A 30 -7.10 2.48 5.06
C GLU A 30 -6.79 1.46 6.17
N HIS A 31 -6.34 0.26 5.79
CA HIS A 31 -5.95 -0.80 6.72
C HIS A 31 -4.80 -0.38 7.65
N LEU A 32 -3.85 0.41 7.13
CA LEU A 32 -2.75 0.99 7.89
C LEU A 32 -3.14 2.25 8.68
N GLY A 33 -4.41 2.68 8.62
CA GLY A 33 -4.91 3.87 9.32
C GLY A 33 -4.40 5.19 8.75
N LEU A 34 -3.97 5.19 7.48
CA LEU A 34 -3.40 6.37 6.82
C LEU A 34 -4.47 7.20 6.10
N PRO A 35 -4.31 8.53 6.05
CA PRO A 35 -5.27 9.38 5.38
C PRO A 35 -5.21 9.16 3.87
N SER A 36 -6.36 9.22 3.21
CA SER A 36 -6.41 9.12 1.75
C SER A 36 -5.95 10.40 1.05
N LYS A 37 -5.60 11.49 1.75
CA LYS A 37 -5.15 12.77 1.16
C LYS A 37 -3.87 13.25 1.82
N GLY A 38 -3.10 14.07 1.12
CA GLY A 38 -1.83 14.59 1.62
C GLY A 38 -0.76 13.50 1.74
N ILE A 39 -0.88 12.42 0.96
CA ILE A 39 0.10 11.35 0.91
C ILE A 39 0.50 11.06 -0.54
N ALA A 40 1.72 10.59 -0.73
CA ALA A 40 2.24 10.03 -1.97
C ALA A 40 2.64 8.57 -1.73
N VAL A 41 2.43 7.73 -2.73
CA VAL A 41 2.81 6.31 -2.71
C VAL A 41 3.84 6.10 -3.82
N ALA A 42 4.91 5.38 -3.52
CA ALA A 42 5.81 4.80 -4.51
C ALA A 42 5.80 3.27 -4.38
N VAL A 43 5.96 2.59 -5.51
CA VAL A 43 6.10 1.13 -5.59
C VAL A 43 7.39 0.84 -6.33
N ASP A 44 8.26 0.02 -5.75
CA ASP A 44 9.57 -0.36 -6.28
C ASP A 44 10.42 0.86 -6.69
N GLY A 45 10.40 1.90 -5.85
CA GLY A 45 11.14 3.15 -6.06
C GLY A 45 10.55 4.11 -7.11
N ALA A 46 9.39 3.79 -7.69
CA ALA A 46 8.71 4.66 -8.66
C ALA A 46 7.38 5.19 -8.10
N VAL A 47 7.11 6.49 -8.32
CA VAL A 47 5.84 7.11 -7.90
C VAL A 47 4.66 6.35 -8.49
N PHE A 48 3.78 5.86 -7.61
CA PHE A 48 2.58 5.13 -7.98
C PHE A 48 1.38 6.10 -8.04
N PRO A 49 0.89 6.44 -9.25
CA PRO A 49 -0.08 7.51 -9.43
C PRO A 49 -1.37 7.26 -8.66
N ARG A 50 -1.94 8.32 -8.09
CA ARG A 50 -3.21 8.25 -7.35
C ARG A 50 -4.36 7.62 -8.14
N ALA A 51 -4.43 7.88 -9.44
CA ALA A 51 -5.43 7.29 -10.33
C ALA A 51 -5.34 5.75 -10.44
N SER A 52 -4.23 5.17 -10.00
CA SER A 52 -3.98 3.72 -10.03
C SER A 52 -4.19 3.06 -8.67
N TRP A 53 -4.66 3.78 -7.64
CA TRP A 53 -4.76 3.21 -6.28
C TRP A 53 -5.85 2.15 -6.12
N ASP A 54 -6.75 1.99 -7.09
CA ASP A 54 -7.68 0.86 -7.18
C ASP A 54 -6.99 -0.43 -7.67
N THR A 55 -5.69 -0.39 -7.96
CA THR A 55 -4.91 -1.58 -8.35
C THR A 55 -4.66 -2.48 -7.14
N PRO A 56 -4.89 -3.80 -7.25
CA PRO A 56 -4.52 -4.77 -6.23
C PRO A 56 -3.01 -4.74 -5.92
N VAL A 57 -2.66 -4.81 -4.65
CA VAL A 57 -1.27 -4.89 -4.20
C VAL A 57 -0.66 -6.22 -4.64
N GLY A 58 0.48 -6.13 -5.33
CA GLY A 58 1.24 -7.28 -5.78
C GLY A 58 2.10 -7.88 -4.67
N LYS A 59 2.28 -9.20 -4.72
CA LYS A 59 3.23 -9.89 -3.85
C LYS A 59 4.65 -9.42 -4.15
N GLY A 60 5.41 -9.13 -3.10
CA GLY A 60 6.81 -8.71 -3.17
C GLY A 60 7.01 -7.23 -3.51
N TRP A 61 5.94 -6.44 -3.57
CA TRP A 61 6.06 -4.99 -3.76
C TRP A 61 6.78 -4.35 -2.59
N GLU A 62 7.68 -3.44 -2.91
CA GLU A 62 8.27 -2.49 -1.96
C GLU A 62 7.51 -1.17 -2.06
N ILE A 63 6.77 -0.81 -1.01
CA ILE A 63 5.89 0.34 -1.00
C ILE A 63 6.45 1.41 -0.07
N GLU A 64 6.65 2.61 -0.58
CA GLU A 64 7.00 3.77 0.24
C GLU A 64 5.80 4.72 0.30
N ILE A 65 5.43 5.15 1.50
CA ILE A 65 4.32 6.05 1.76
C ILE A 65 4.85 7.28 2.46
N LEU A 66 4.78 8.41 1.78
CA LEU A 66 5.19 9.70 2.29
C LEU A 66 3.97 10.55 2.60
N THR A 67 3.92 11.15 3.79
CA THR A 67 2.93 12.18 4.11
C THR A 67 3.51 13.54 3.78
N ALA A 68 2.75 14.36 3.07
CA ALA A 68 3.10 15.75 2.83
C ALA A 68 3.03 16.49 4.16
N VAL A 69 4.19 16.86 4.70
CA VAL A 69 4.28 17.90 5.71
C VAL A 69 4.28 19.24 4.96
N GLN A 70 3.34 20.12 5.28
CA GLN A 70 3.42 21.49 4.79
C GLN A 70 4.65 22.13 5.44
N GLY A 71 5.74 22.27 4.68
CA GLY A 71 6.88 23.08 5.09
C GLY A 71 6.44 24.54 5.21
N GLY A 72 6.76 25.16 6.34
CA GLY A 72 6.73 26.61 6.50
C GLY A 72 7.95 27.26 5.86
#